data_AF-A0A438I4S1-F1
#
_entry.id   AF-A0A438I4S1-F1
#
_cell.length_a   1.000
_cell.length_b   1.000
_cell.length_c   1.000
_cell.angle_alpha   90.00
_cell.angle_beta   90.00
_cell.angle_gamma   90.00
#
_symmetry.space_group_name_H-M   'P 1'
#
loop_
_entity.id
_entity.type
_entity.pdbx_description
1 polymer ?
#
loop_
_entity_poly.entity_id
_entity_poly.type
_entity_poly.pdbx_seq_one_letter_code
_entity_poly.pdbx_strand_id
1 'polypeptide(L)' 'MDIQLVLGSNRLEDVNWLCSLYDSELDMLISLKMMVLRRAKVIGHEDLAEKFDLKLLRALGMLSIPCS' A
#
# COMPACT_ATOMS: atom_id res chain seq x y z
N MET A 1 -21.76 -11.97 -0.62
CA MET A 1 -20.35 -11.73 -0.26
C MET A 1 -20.35 -10.50 0.62
N ASP A 2 -19.87 -10.63 1.86
CA ASP A 2 -19.85 -9.51 2.78
C ASP A 2 -18.72 -8.56 2.40
N ILE A 3 -19.07 -7.36 1.93
CA ILE A 3 -18.11 -6.38 1.39
C ILE A 3 -17.15 -5.91 2.50
N GLN A 4 -17.59 -5.87 3.76
CA GLN A 4 -16.74 -5.52 4.90
C GLN A 4 -15.67 -6.58 5.17
N LEU A 5 -15.99 -7.86 4.95
CA LEU A 5 -15.02 -8.95 5.05
C LEU A 5 -13.89 -8.82 4.01
N VAL A 6 -14.23 -8.29 2.82
CA VAL A 6 -13.30 -8.15 1.69
C VAL A 6 -12.43 -6.89 1.82
N LEU A 7 -13.02 -5.78 2.26
CA LEU A 7 -12.32 -4.51 2.43
C LEU A 7 -11.46 -4.49 3.71
N GLY A 8 -11.84 -5.26 4.73
CA GLY A 8 -11.20 -5.23 6.04
C GLY A 8 -11.27 -3.82 6.63
N SER A 9 -10.12 -3.28 7.06
CA SER A 9 -10.01 -1.91 7.58
C SER A 9 -9.82 -0.84 6.50
N ASN A 10 -9.86 -1.20 5.21
CA ASN A 10 -9.61 -0.28 4.11
C ASN A 10 -10.91 0.40 3.66
N ARG A 11 -10.81 1.66 3.23
CA ARG A 11 -11.96 2.34 2.62
C ARG A 11 -12.15 1.87 1.19
N LEU A 12 -13.38 1.91 0.71
CA LEU A 12 -13.72 1.51 -0.66
C LEU A 12 -12.90 2.30 -1.69
N GLU A 13 -12.66 3.60 -1.46
CA GLU A 13 -11.91 4.46 -2.36
C GLU A 13 -10.42 4.08 -2.44
N ASP A 14 -9.85 3.53 -1.36
CA ASP A 14 -8.46 3.10 -1.33
C ASP A 14 -8.28 1.81 -2.14
N VAL A 15 -9.25 0.89 -2.05
CA VAL A 15 -9.28 -0.34 -2.86
C VAL A 15 -9.56 -0.02 -4.32
N ASN A 16 -10.51 0.89 -4.61
CA ASN A 16 -10.79 1.31 -5.98
C ASN A 16 -9.58 1.98 -6.65
N TRP A 17 -8.84 2.81 -5.89
CA TRP A 17 -7.57 3.36 -6.35
C TRP A 17 -6.56 2.25 -6.65
N LEU A 18 -6.36 1.29 -5.75
CA LEU A 18 -5.44 0.17 -5.97
C LEU A 18 -5.79 -0.61 -7.24
N CYS A 19 -7.08 -0.83 -7.51
CA CYS A 19 -7.58 -1.49 -8.73
C CYS A 19 -7.44 -0.64 -10.01
N SER A 20 -7.22 0.67 -9.89
CA SER A 20 -7.01 1.56 -11.04
C SER A 20 -5.56 1.63 -11.51
N LEU A 21 -4.63 1.05 -10.76
CA LEU A 21 -3.20 1.07 -11.08
C LEU A 21 -2.83 0.07 -12.17
N TYR A 22 -1.84 0.43 -12.98
CA TYR A 22 -1.20 -0.49 -13.91
C TYR A 22 -0.34 -1.52 -13.16
N ASP A 23 -0.09 -2.67 -13.80
CA ASP A 23 0.74 -3.74 -13.22
C ASP A 23 2.12 -3.24 -12.78
N SER A 24 2.75 -2.36 -13.56
CA SER A 24 4.06 -1.78 -13.22
C SER A 24 4.02 -0.87 -11.98
N GLU A 25 2.91 -0.16 -11.77
CA GLU A 25 2.70 0.70 -10.60
C GLU A 25 2.42 -0.13 -9.36
N LEU A 26 1.64 -1.21 -9.51
CA LEU A 26 1.41 -2.20 -8.45
C LEU A 26 2.72 -2.87 -8.05
N ASP A 27 3.53 -3.33 -9.00
CA ASP A 27 4.84 -3.94 -8.74
C ASP A 27 5.79 -2.98 -8.02
N MET A 28 5.76 -1.69 -8.37
CA MET A 28 6.53 -0.65 -7.67
C MET A 28 6.09 -0.51 -6.22
N LEU A 29 4.78 -0.42 -5.95
CA LEU A 29 4.24 -0.30 -4.59
C LEU A 29 4.50 -1.55 -3.74
N ILE A 30 4.38 -2.74 -4.33
CA ILE A 30 4.72 -4.01 -3.66
C ILE A 30 6.20 -4.04 -3.29
N SER A 31 7.07 -3.65 -4.23
CA SER A 31 8.51 -3.57 -3.99
C SER A 31 8.85 -2.59 -2.87
N LEU A 32 8.20 -1.43 -2.85
CA LEU A 32 8.38 -0.43 -1.79
C LEU A 32 7.96 -0.97 -0.43
N LYS A 33 6.79 -1.62 -0.34
CA LYS A 33 6.31 -2.25 0.90
C LYS A 33 7.29 -3.31 1.41
N MET A 34 7.82 -4.15 0.52
CA MET A 34 8.83 -5.15 0.85
C MET A 34 10.12 -4.52 1.36
N MET A 35 10.58 -3.42 0.77
CA MET A 35 11.78 -2.71 1.23
C MET A 35 11.60 -2.15 2.65
N VAL A 36 10.44 -1.57 2.94
CA VAL A 36 10.13 -1.05 4.28
C VAL A 36 10.07 -2.17 5.30
N LEU A 37 9.37 -3.26 5.01
CA LEU A 37 9.31 -4.44 5.88
C LEU A 37 10.71 -4.99 6.20
N ARG A 38 11.56 -5.14 5.17
CA ARG A 38 12.94 -5.59 5.37
C ARG A 38 13.74 -4.64 6.24
N ARG A 39 13.65 -3.32 5.99
CA ARG A 39 14.39 -2.32 6.78
C ARG A 39 13.91 -2.26 8.23
N ALA A 40 12.60 -2.26 8.45
CA ALA A 40 11.98 -2.29 9.77
C ALA A 40 12.46 -3.49 10.60
N LYS A 41 12.51 -4.68 9.98
CA LYS A 41 13.08 -5.87 10.60
C LYS A 41 14.56 -5.73 10.94
N VAL A 42 15.37 -5.19 10.03
CA VAL A 42 16.82 -5.00 10.24
C VAL A 42 17.11 -4.07 11.41
N ILE A 43 16.30 -3.04 11.63
CA ILE A 43 16.48 -2.09 12.74
C ILE A 43 15.77 -2.53 14.03
N GLY A 44 15.09 -3.68 14.04
CA GLY A 44 14.35 -4.18 15.21
C GLY A 44 13.02 -3.46 15.51
N HIS A 45 12.47 -2.74 14.53
CA HIS A 45 11.23 -1.96 14.66
C HIS A 45 10.17 -2.40 13.65
N GLU A 46 9.74 -3.66 13.71
CA GLU A 46 8.75 -4.23 12.80
C GLU A 46 7.38 -3.52 12.88
N ASP A 47 7.05 -2.93 14.03
CA ASP A 47 5.85 -2.12 14.27
C ASP A 47 5.78 -0.89 13.34
N LEU A 48 6.93 -0.35 12.90
CA LEU A 48 6.97 0.75 11.94
C LEU A 48 6.49 0.32 10.56
N ALA A 49 6.65 -0.95 10.19
CA ALA A 49 6.16 -1.46 8.92
C ALA A 49 4.64 -1.69 8.93
N GLU A 50 4.02 -1.90 10.09
CA GLU A 50 2.55 -1.98 10.21
C GLU A 50 1.88 -0.65 9.85
N LYS A 51 2.58 0.48 10.05
CA LYS A 51 2.12 1.81 9.62
C LYS A 51 2.17 2.00 8.11
N PHE A 52 2.79 1.08 7.36
CA PHE A 52 2.84 1.08 5.89
C PHE A 52 1.59 0.40 5.30
N ASP A 53 0.43 0.95 5.69
CA ASP A 53 -0.89 0.50 5.26
C ASP A 53 -1.25 1.01 3.85
N LEU A 54 -2.43 0.61 3.35
CA LEU A 54 -2.89 1.00 2.02
C LEU A 54 -3.08 2.52 1.90
N LYS A 55 -3.43 3.19 3.00
CA LYS A 55 -3.60 4.65 3.03
C LYS A 55 -2.26 5.36 2.84
N LEU A 56 -1.20 4.90 3.49
CA LEU A 56 0.14 5.44 3.31
C LEU A 56 0.71 5.10 1.92
N LEU A 57 0.48 3.87 1.44
CA LEU A 57 0.85 3.48 0.08
C LEU A 57 0.17 4.36 -0.97
N ARG A 58 -1.12 4.69 -0.78
CA ARG A 58 -1.85 5.64 -1.64
C ARG A 58 -1.23 7.02 -1.63
N ALA A 59 -0.90 7.56 -0.45
CA ALA A 59 -0.26 8.86 -0.34
C ALA A 59 1.09 8.89 -1.09
N LEU A 60 1.86 7.81 -1.03
CA LEU A 60 3.14 7.67 -1.74
C LEU A 60 2.94 7.49 -3.25
N GLY A 61 1.96 6.69 -3.67
CA GLY A 61 1.59 6.53 -5.07
C GLY A 61 1.20 7.84 -5.73
N MET A 62 0.43 8.69 -5.03
CA MET A 62 0.05 10.02 -5.52
C MET A 62 1.25 10.99 -5.67
N LEU A 63 2.34 10.79 -4.92
CA LEU A 63 3.57 11.57 -5.06
C LEU A 63 4.45 11.07 -6.21
N SER A 64 4.42 9.77 -6.48
CA SER A 64 5.34 9.10 -7.40
C SER A 64 4.77 8.85 -8.80
N ILE A 65 3.45 8.83 -8.94
CA ILE A 65 2.74 8.59 -10.19
C ILE A 65 2.12 9.93 -10.60
N PRO A 66 2.68 10.64 -11.59
CA PRO A 66 2.01 11.82 -12.14
C PRO A 66 0.67 11.35 -12.71
N CYS A 67 -0.42 12.04 -12.33
CA CYS A 67 -1.77 11.76 -12.82
C CYS A 67 -1.75 11.47 -14.33
N SER A 68 -2.13 10.24 -14.70
CA SER A 68 -2.55 9.91 -16.06
C SER A 68 -3.97 10.40 -16.30
#